data_AF-A0A7W0SWL4-F1
#
_entry.id   AF-A0A7W0SWL4-F1
#
_cell.length_a   1.000
_cell.length_b   1.000
_cell.length_c   1.000
_cell.angle_alpha   90.00
_cell.angle_beta   90.00
_cell.angle_gamma   90.00
#
_symmetry.space_group_name_H-M   'P 1'
#
loop_
_entity.id
_entity.type
_entity.pdbx_description
1 polymer ?
#
loop_
_entity_poly.entity_id
_entity_poly.type
_entity_poly.pdbx_seq_one_letter_code
_entity_poly.pdbx_strand_id
1 'polypeptide(L)'
;MKEPGLDLHEWESARASVEEDLEADPAAALSQLADIVERMLVERGYHLGDPVAVGGDDPEIVVTYRAVRETTERAELGEASRADVRTAIDDLRLLFETITTERP
;
A
#
# COMPACT_ATOMS: atom_id res chain seq x y z
N MET A 1 8.38 -22.77 0.51
CA MET A 1 7.75 -22.37 -0.77
C MET A 1 6.34 -21.94 -0.42
N LYS A 2 6.08 -20.63 -0.29
CA LYS A 2 4.70 -20.14 -0.21
C LYS A 2 4.15 -20.17 -1.64
N GLU A 3 2.97 -20.74 -1.81
CA GLU A 3 2.32 -20.85 -3.11
C GLU A 3 1.85 -19.43 -3.52
N PRO A 4 2.30 -18.88 -4.65
CA PRO A 4 2.02 -17.48 -5.04
C PRO A 4 0.52 -17.12 -5.12
N GLY A 5 -0.35 -18.12 -5.29
CA GLY A 5 -1.81 -17.94 -5.35
C GLY A 5 -2.51 -17.89 -3.99
N LEU A 6 -1.87 -18.39 -2.92
CA LEU A 6 -2.43 -18.33 -1.56
C LEU A 6 -2.25 -16.91 -0.99
N ASP A 7 -1.12 -16.28 -1.31
CA ASP A 7 -0.81 -14.91 -0.87
C ASP A 7 -1.82 -13.90 -1.47
N LEU A 8 -2.19 -14.01 -2.77
CA LEU A 8 -3.13 -13.05 -3.38
C LEU A 8 -4.51 -13.04 -2.71
N HIS A 9 -5.11 -14.22 -2.48
CA HIS A 9 -6.43 -14.29 -1.84
C HIS A 9 -6.40 -13.79 -0.39
N GLU A 10 -5.31 -14.05 0.34
CA GLU A 10 -5.09 -13.49 1.68
C GLU A 10 -5.01 -11.95 1.62
N TRP A 11 -4.24 -11.40 0.68
CA TRP A 11 -4.10 -9.96 0.48
C TRP A 11 -5.40 -9.28 0.06
N GLU A 12 -6.17 -9.89 -0.84
CA GLU A 12 -7.49 -9.40 -1.26
C GLU A 12 -8.48 -9.41 -0.10
N SER A 13 -8.46 -10.47 0.72
CA SER A 13 -9.33 -10.57 1.90
C SER A 13 -8.96 -9.53 2.96
N ALA A 14 -7.66 -9.31 3.20
CA ALA A 14 -7.17 -8.29 4.12
C ALA A 14 -7.58 -6.88 3.64
N ARG A 15 -7.39 -6.58 2.34
CA ARG A 15 -7.84 -5.32 1.75
C ARG A 15 -9.34 -5.13 1.92
N ALA A 16 -10.14 -6.15 1.59
CA ALA A 16 -11.60 -6.07 1.69
C ALA A 16 -12.06 -5.76 3.12
N SER A 17 -11.42 -6.34 4.14
CA SER A 17 -11.72 -6.02 5.54
C SER A 17 -11.45 -4.55 5.88
N VAL A 18 -10.36 -3.96 5.36
CA VAL A 18 -10.02 -2.55 5.60
C VAL A 18 -10.98 -1.60 4.85
N GLU A 19 -11.44 -2.00 3.67
CA GLU A 19 -12.40 -1.25 2.86
C GLU A 19 -13.76 -1.07 3.58
N GLU A 20 -14.17 -2.05 4.39
CA GLU A 20 -15.38 -1.95 5.22
C GLU A 20 -15.25 -0.86 6.31
N ASP A 21 -14.04 -0.67 6.85
CA ASP A 21 -13.78 0.31 7.91
C ASP A 21 -13.55 1.74 7.38
N LEU A 22 -13.39 1.91 6.07
CA LEU A 22 -13.03 3.17 5.43
C LEU A 22 -14.06 4.28 5.65
N GLU A 23 -15.35 3.95 5.71
CA GLU A 23 -16.40 4.94 6.00
C GLU A 23 -16.39 5.39 7.47
N ALA A 24 -16.01 4.49 8.38
CA ALA A 24 -16.02 4.74 9.81
C ALA A 24 -14.77 5.52 10.25
N ASP A 25 -13.59 5.10 9.81
CA ASP A 25 -12.32 5.74 10.12
C ASP A 25 -11.35 5.69 8.92
N PRO A 26 -11.39 6.71 8.03
CA PRO A 26 -10.52 6.77 6.87
C PRO A 26 -9.03 6.83 7.20
N ALA A 27 -8.64 7.39 8.36
CA ALA A 27 -7.24 7.53 8.74
C ALA A 27 -6.68 6.19 9.23
N ALA A 28 -7.45 5.47 10.07
CA ALA A 28 -7.10 4.12 10.47
C ALA A 28 -7.09 3.15 9.27
N ALA A 29 -8.06 3.27 8.35
CA ALA A 29 -8.10 2.46 7.14
C ALA A 29 -6.89 2.74 6.23
N LEU A 30 -6.50 4.01 6.04
CA LEU A 30 -5.30 4.38 5.29
C LEU A 30 -4.04 3.73 5.89
N SER A 31 -3.88 3.77 7.22
CA SER A 31 -2.73 3.16 7.90
C SER A 31 -2.67 1.65 7.70
N GLN A 32 -3.78 0.96 7.89
CA GLN A 32 -3.87 -0.49 7.67
C GLN A 32 -3.59 -0.88 6.21
N LEU A 33 -4.11 -0.11 5.25
CA LEU A 33 -3.87 -0.36 3.83
C LEU A 33 -2.41 -0.13 3.45
N ALA A 34 -1.76 0.90 4.01
CA ALA A 34 -0.34 1.17 3.80
C ALA A 34 0.53 0.01 4.31
N ASP A 35 0.21 -0.57 5.46
CA ASP A 35 0.94 -1.70 6.03
C ASP A 35 0.78 -2.98 5.17
N ILE A 36 -0.41 -3.22 4.60
CA ILE A 36 -0.66 -4.33 3.68
C ILE A 36 0.23 -4.20 2.43
N VAL A 37 0.19 -3.03 1.78
CA VAL A 37 0.97 -2.77 0.57
C VAL A 37 2.47 -2.82 0.86
N GLU A 38 2.92 -2.33 2.02
CA GLU A 38 4.32 -2.42 2.46
C GLU A 38 4.82 -3.85 2.46
N ARG A 39 4.07 -4.74 3.12
CA ARG A 39 4.44 -6.15 3.24
C ARG A 39 4.49 -6.82 1.88
N MET A 40 3.53 -6.51 1.00
CA MET A 40 3.52 -7.03 -0.38
C MET A 40 4.73 -6.58 -1.20
N LEU A 41 5.16 -5.32 -1.03
CA LEU A 41 6.33 -4.76 -1.69
C LEU A 41 7.62 -5.42 -1.17
N VAL A 42 7.77 -5.53 0.15
CA VAL A 42 8.93 -6.18 0.77
C VAL A 42 9.03 -7.66 0.40
N GLU A 43 7.91 -8.39 0.40
CA GLU A 43 7.89 -9.81 0.01
C GLU A 43 8.27 -10.02 -1.46
N ARG A 44 8.02 -9.03 -2.32
CA ARG A 44 8.42 -9.04 -3.74
C ARG A 44 9.86 -8.58 -3.98
N GLY A 45 10.53 -8.03 -2.96
CA GLY A 45 11.93 -7.59 -3.05
C GLY A 45 12.11 -6.08 -3.25
N TYR A 46 11.04 -5.28 -3.19
CA TYR A 46 11.15 -3.82 -3.29
C TYR A 46 11.89 -3.24 -2.08
N HIS A 47 12.93 -2.45 -2.36
CA HIS A 47 13.71 -1.76 -1.34
C HIS A 47 13.11 -0.40 -1.00
N LEU A 48 12.14 -0.38 -0.10
CA LEU A 48 11.48 0.86 0.35
C LEU A 48 12.42 1.86 1.00
N GLY A 49 13.61 1.44 1.46
CA GLY A 49 14.66 2.30 2.04
C GLY A 49 15.62 2.92 1.02
N ASP A 50 15.71 2.37 -0.19
CA ASP A 50 16.63 2.83 -1.24
C ASP A 50 15.94 2.76 -2.62
N PRO A 51 15.40 3.89 -3.12
CA PRO A 51 14.70 3.94 -4.41
C PRO A 51 15.62 3.75 -5.63
N VAL A 52 16.95 3.68 -5.43
CA VAL A 52 17.94 3.51 -6.50
C VAL A 52 18.53 2.10 -6.50
N ALA A 53 18.42 1.35 -5.39
CA ALA A 53 18.78 -0.07 -5.30
C ALA A 53 17.83 -1.01 -6.06
N VAL A 54 16.88 -0.44 -6.81
CA VAL A 54 15.86 -1.13 -7.58
C VAL A 54 16.50 -1.84 -8.78
N GLY A 55 17.09 -3.00 -8.52
CA GLY A 55 17.65 -3.88 -9.53
C GLY A 55 16.55 -4.62 -10.28
N GLY A 56 15.75 -3.91 -11.06
CA GLY A 56 14.79 -4.50 -12.01
C GLY A 56 13.32 -4.10 -11.84
N ASP A 57 12.92 -3.49 -10.73
CA ASP A 57 11.54 -3.09 -10.46
C ASP A 57 11.24 -1.61 -10.80
N ASP A 58 9.96 -1.22 -10.77
CA ASP A 58 9.54 0.14 -11.13
C ASP A 58 9.81 1.15 -9.98
N PRO A 59 10.73 2.13 -10.17
CA PRO A 59 11.00 3.14 -9.15
C PRO A 59 9.77 4.01 -8.82
N GLU A 60 8.79 4.11 -9.74
CA GLU A 60 7.55 4.85 -9.53
C GLU A 60 6.71 4.23 -8.38
N ILE A 61 6.73 2.91 -8.24
CA ILE A 61 6.03 2.19 -7.15
C ILE A 61 6.60 2.59 -5.79
N VAL A 62 7.93 2.62 -5.65
CA VAL A 62 8.60 2.98 -4.39
C VAL A 62 8.36 4.46 -4.03
N VAL A 63 8.42 5.33 -5.03
CA VAL A 63 8.16 6.78 -4.84
C VAL A 63 6.73 7.01 -4.39
N THR A 64 5.76 6.38 -5.07
CA THR A 64 4.33 6.51 -4.75
C THR A 64 4.04 5.99 -3.35
N TYR A 65 4.54 4.80 -3.01
CA TYR A 65 4.34 4.22 -1.69
C TYR A 65 4.86 5.13 -0.57
N ARG A 66 6.05 5.73 -0.74
CA ARG A 66 6.61 6.66 0.25
C ARG A 66 5.78 7.93 0.43
N ALA A 67 5.24 8.49 -0.65
CA ALA A 67 4.36 9.66 -0.58
C ALA A 67 3.07 9.36 0.17
N VAL A 68 2.51 8.17 -0.04
CA VAL A 68 1.37 7.69 0.76
C VAL A 68 1.79 7.51 2.22
N ARG A 69 2.92 6.86 2.50
CA ARG A 69 3.39 6.65 3.89
C ARG A 69 3.53 7.95 4.67
N GLU A 70 4.09 8.99 4.05
CA GLU A 70 4.15 10.33 4.62
C GLU A 70 2.76 10.90 4.90
N THR A 71 1.80 10.65 4.01
CA THR A 71 0.40 11.07 4.20
C THR A 71 -0.28 10.30 5.33
N THR A 72 -0.01 9.01 5.48
CA THR A 72 -0.46 8.17 6.60
C THR A 72 0.04 8.73 7.93
N GLU A 73 1.33 9.02 8.04
CA GLU A 73 1.94 9.59 9.26
C GLU A 73 1.30 10.94 9.61
N ARG A 74 1.08 11.81 8.61
CA ARG A 74 0.35 13.07 8.81
C ARG A 74 -1.11 12.84 9.22
N ALA A 75 -1.77 11.82 8.69
CA ALA A 75 -3.16 11.51 9.02
C ALA A 75 -3.31 11.02 10.48
N GLU A 76 -2.37 10.20 10.96
CA GLU A 76 -2.33 9.73 12.35
C GLU A 76 -2.11 10.88 13.35
N LEU A 77 -1.36 11.91 12.95
CA LEU A 77 -1.17 13.13 13.72
C LEU A 77 -2.35 14.12 13.62
N GLY A 78 -3.35 13.83 12.75
CA GLY A 78 -4.47 14.73 12.48
C GLY A 78 -4.10 15.96 11.63
N GLU A 79 -2.96 15.91 10.93
CA GLU A 79 -2.41 16.99 10.11
C GLU A 79 -2.75 16.85 8.62
N ALA A 80 -3.16 15.66 8.17
CA ALA A 80 -3.62 15.45 6.79
C ALA A 80 -5.07 15.88 6.61
N SER A 81 -5.39 16.48 5.45
CA SER A 81 -6.77 16.79 5.11
C SER A 81 -7.53 15.52 4.70
N ARG A 82 -8.87 15.55 4.79
CA ARG A 82 -9.71 14.45 4.27
C ARG A 82 -9.51 14.19 2.77
N ALA A 83 -9.14 15.22 2.01
CA ALA A 83 -8.85 15.06 0.59
C ALA A 83 -7.53 14.30 0.38
N ASP A 84 -6.50 14.64 1.16
CA ASP A 84 -5.20 13.96 1.11
C ASP A 84 -5.33 12.49 1.49
N VAL A 85 -6.09 12.20 2.56
CA VAL A 85 -6.35 10.82 3.00
C VAL A 85 -7.04 10.01 1.89
N ARG A 86 -8.05 10.58 1.24
CA ARG A 86 -8.75 9.90 0.13
C ARG A 86 -7.81 9.66 -1.05
N THR A 87 -7.01 10.65 -1.44
CA THR A 87 -6.02 10.48 -2.53
C THR A 87 -5.02 9.39 -2.19
N ALA A 88 -4.48 9.36 -0.96
CA ALA A 88 -3.54 8.34 -0.53
C ALA A 88 -4.14 6.93 -0.54
N ILE A 89 -5.42 6.79 -0.17
CA ILE A 89 -6.15 5.52 -0.29
C ILE A 89 -6.25 5.08 -1.76
N ASP A 90 -6.62 6.00 -2.66
CA ASP A 90 -6.75 5.69 -4.08
C ASP A 90 -5.40 5.29 -4.70
N ASP A 91 -4.32 5.95 -4.30
CA ASP A 91 -2.95 5.61 -4.70
C ASP A 91 -2.55 4.20 -4.21
N LEU A 92 -2.87 3.84 -2.96
CA LEU A 92 -2.62 2.50 -2.43
C LEU A 92 -3.42 1.42 -3.15
N ARG A 93 -4.68 1.70 -3.52
CA ARG A 93 -5.49 0.77 -4.32
C ARG A 93 -4.85 0.52 -5.69
N LEU A 94 -4.38 1.57 -6.34
CA LEU A 94 -3.67 1.46 -7.61
C LEU A 94 -2.39 0.65 -7.47
N LEU A 95 -1.57 0.91 -6.43
CA LEU A 95 -0.37 0.13 -6.16
C LEU A 95 -0.71 -1.34 -5.94
N PHE A 96 -1.71 -1.64 -5.12
CA PHE A 96 -2.17 -3.01 -4.89
C PHE A 96 -2.54 -3.71 -6.21
N GLU A 97 -3.30 -3.05 -7.08
CA GLU A 97 -3.71 -3.59 -8.38
C GLU A 97 -2.54 -3.81 -9.32
N THR A 98 -1.60 -2.85 -9.42
CA THR A 98 -0.38 -2.98 -10.22
C THR A 98 0.43 -4.19 -9.77
N ILE A 99 0.72 -4.25 -8.47
CA ILE A 99 1.54 -5.29 -7.84
C ILE A 99 0.91 -6.70 -7.98
N THR A 100 -0.41 -6.80 -7.99
CA THR A 100 -1.15 -8.08 -8.13
C THR A 100 -1.35 -8.49 -9.59
N THR A 101 -1.40 -7.53 -10.52
CA THR A 101 -1.54 -7.77 -11.96
C THR A 101 -0.20 -8.13 -12.60
N GLU A 102 0.90 -7.55 -12.13
CA GLU A 102 2.27 -7.94 -12.47
C GLU A 102 2.56 -9.34 -11.89
N ARG A 103 2.09 -10.38 -12.60
CA ARG A 103 2.44 -11.76 -12.28
C ARG A 103 3.92 -12.01 -12.66
N PRO A 104 4.73 -12.62 -11.77
CA PRO A 104 6.06 -13.12 -12.14
C PRO A 104 5.99 -14.27 -13.15
#